data_AF-A0A9E8M2D4-F1
#
_entry.id   AF-A0A9E8M2D4-F1
#
_cell.length_a   1.000
_cell.length_b   1.000
_cell.length_c   1.000
_cell.angle_alpha   90.00
_cell.angle_beta   90.00
_cell.angle_gamma   90.00
#
_symmetry.space_group_name_H-M   'P 1'
#
loop_
_entity.id
_entity.type
_entity.pdbx_description
1 polymer ?
#
loop_
_entity_poly.entity_id
_entity_poly.type
_entity_poly.pdbx_seq_one_letter_code
_entity_poly.pdbx_strand_id
1 'polypeptide(L)' 'MGTLVCQVCQSTIDYFEHEKVTVLYGTCSSCKTKKSEKT' A
#
# COMPACT_ATOMS: atom_id res chain seq x y z
N MET A 1 -9.65 -8.60 -9.79
CA MET A 1 -8.62 -8.80 -8.74
C MET A 1 -7.81 -7.51 -8.61
N GLY A 2 -7.93 -6.83 -7.48
CA GLY A 2 -7.16 -5.63 -7.16
C GLY A 2 -6.03 -5.95 -6.18
N THR A 3 -4.93 -5.23 -6.30
CA THR A 3 -3.76 -5.37 -5.41
C THR A 3 -3.38 -4.01 -4.84
N LEU A 4 -3.24 -3.92 -3.53
CA LEU A 4 -2.75 -2.74 -2.84
C LEU A 4 -1.27 -2.93 -2.52
N VAL A 5 -0.41 -2.05 -3.04
CA VAL A 5 1.06 -2.12 -2.91
C VAL A 5 1.58 -0.93 -2.12
N CYS A 6 2.59 -1.13 -1.27
CA CYS A 6 3.25 -0.05 -0.55
C CYS A 6 4.18 0.71 -1.49
N GLN A 7 3.98 2.03 -1.63
CA GLN A 7 4.82 2.89 -2.45
C GLN A 7 6.25 3.06 -1.91
N VAL A 8 6.51 2.69 -0.64
CA VAL A 8 7.80 2.88 0.02
C VAL A 8 8.68 1.63 -0.10
N CYS A 9 8.16 0.48 0.29
CA CYS A 9 8.91 -0.78 0.28
C CYS A 9 8.53 -1.72 -0.87
N GLN A 10 7.59 -1.31 -1.73
CA GLN A 10 7.08 -2.10 -2.87
C GLN A 10 6.49 -3.47 -2.48
N SER A 11 6.23 -3.69 -1.19
CA SER A 11 5.57 -4.90 -0.70
C SER A 11 4.07 -4.82 -0.90
N THR A 12 3.45 -5.94 -1.24
CA THR A 12 1.99 -6.05 -1.27
C THR A 12 1.43 -5.88 0.15
N ILE A 13 0.47 -4.96 0.28
CA ILE A 13 -0.26 -4.69 1.51
C ILE A 13 -1.47 -5.60 1.60
N ASP A 14 -2.25 -5.66 0.52
CA ASP A 14 -3.53 -6.39 0.51
C ASP A 14 -3.99 -6.75 -0.91
N TYR A 15 -4.95 -7.68 -0.99
CA TYR A 15 -5.67 -8.03 -2.21
C TYR A 15 -7.17 -7.80 -1.99
N PHE A 16 -7.83 -7.18 -2.97
CA PHE A 16 -9.26 -6.90 -2.91
C PHE A 16 -9.95 -7.39 -4.18
N GLU A 17 -11.21 -7.82 -4.07
CA GLU A 17 -11.98 -8.14 -5.25
C GLU A 17 -12.37 -6.85 -5.99
N HIS A 18 -12.12 -6.86 -7.29
CA HIS A 18 -12.44 -5.76 -8.18
C HIS A 18 -12.70 -6.32 -9.57
N GLU A 19 -13.67 -5.73 -10.26
CA GLU A 19 -14.12 -6.19 -11.58
C GLU A 19 -12.99 -6.10 -12.62
N LYS A 20 -12.12 -5.10 -12.48
CA LYS A 20 -10.93 -4.90 -13.33
C LYS A 20 -9.64 -5.08 -12.56
N VAL A 21 -8.58 -5.57 -13.23
CA VAL A 21 -7.25 -5.66 -12.62
C VAL A 21 -6.76 -4.24 -12.32
N THR A 22 -6.59 -3.94 -11.03
CA THR A 22 -6.21 -2.59 -10.59
C THR A 22 -5.12 -2.70 -9.54
N VAL A 23 -4.05 -1.92 -9.72
CA VAL A 23 -2.98 -1.81 -8.73
C VAL A 23 -3.08 -0.44 -8.08
N LEU A 24 -3.31 -0.42 -6.78
CA LEU A 24 -3.35 0.81 -5.97
C LEU A 24 -2.07 0.91 -5.15
N TYR A 25 -1.60 2.15 -4.94
CA TYR A 25 -0.39 2.41 -4.17
C TYR A 25 -0.72 3.13 -2.87
N GLY A 26 -0.44 2.49 -1.73
CA GLY A 26 -0.64 3.00 -0.38
C GLY A 26 0.66 3.13 0.40
N THR A 27 0.57 3.38 1.70
CA THR A 27 1.70 3.27 2.64
C THR A 27 1.32 2.23 3.69
N CYS A 28 2.09 1.15 3.81
CA CYS A 28 1.83 0.12 4.83
C CYS A 28 2.12 0.63 6.24
N SER A 29 1.56 -0.01 7.26
CA SER A 29 1.73 0.37 8.66
C SER A 29 3.19 0.49 9.08
N SER A 30 4.05 -0.43 8.61
CA SER A 30 5.49 -0.43 8.89
C SER A 30 6.23 0.79 8.32
N CYS A 31 5.78 1.30 7.17
CA CYS A 31 6.32 2.51 6.56
C CYS A 31 5.60 3.78 7.01
N LYS A 32 4.38 3.67 7.54
CA LYS A 32 3.59 4.78 8.07
C LYS A 32 4.24 5.35 9.33
N THR A 33 4.79 4.50 10.19
CA THR A 33 5.54 4.92 11.39
C THR A 33 6.78 5.76 11.04
N LYS A 34 7.34 5.63 9.84
CA LYS A 34 8.46 6.47 9.37
C LYS A 34 8.02 7.87 8.92
N LYS A 35 6.71 8.11 8.71
CA LYS A 35 6.16 9.40 8.27
C LYS A 35 5.55 10.22 9.40
N SER A 36 5.48 9.68 10.61
CA SER A 36 4.96 10.38 11.81
C SER A 36 6.06 11.01 12.67
N GLU A 37 7.21 11.33 12.08
CA GLU A 37 8.23 12.15 12.71
C GLU A 37 8.43 13.39 11.82
N LYS A 38 7.44 14.27 11.84
CA LYS A 38 7.60 15.65 11.41
C LYS A 38 7.56 16.49 12.68
N THR A 39 8.77 16.80 13.16
CA THR A 39 9.22 18.00 13.89
C THR A 39 8.25 18.71 14.81
#